data_AF-A0A5J4DUZ3-F1
#
_entry.id   AF-A0A5J4DUZ3-F1
#
_cell.length_a   1.000
_cell.length_b   1.000
_cell.length_c   1.000
_cell.angle_alpha   90.00
_cell.angle_beta   90.00
_cell.angle_gamma   90.00
#
_symmetry.space_group_name_H-M   'P 1'
#
loop_
_entity.id
_entity.type
_entity.pdbx_description
1 polymer ?
#
loop_
_entity_poly.entity_id
_entity_poly.type
_entity_poly.pdbx_seq_one_letter_code
_entity_poly.pdbx_strand_id
1 'polypeptide(L)'
;MLKAALVMTGISIALLVIYALDVAVNEIAGEGFLGSDHMARGIGLGMPALILPIISFFISKKEKSSKLGIMLIVSGVLIIIGGIALFLLEPSPEAQEAGRSIMERAAPLFAGGILVVALGAIKLKKS
;
A
#
# COMPACT_ATOMS: atom_id res chain seq x y z
N MET A 1 15.13 0.72 17.67
CA MET A 1 14.12 1.35 16.79
C MET A 1 13.16 0.32 16.19
N LEU A 2 13.39 -0.98 16.39
CA LEU A 2 12.59 -2.07 15.83
C LEU A 2 11.11 -2.00 16.22
N LYS A 3 10.79 -1.70 17.49
CA LYS A 3 9.39 -1.55 17.93
C LYS A 3 8.64 -0.49 17.11
N ALA A 4 9.27 0.66 16.86
CA ALA A 4 8.68 1.71 16.03
C ALA A 4 8.48 1.24 14.58
N ALA A 5 9.46 0.56 13.98
CA ALA A 5 9.34 0.01 12.63
C ALA A 5 8.21 -1.04 12.49
N LEU A 6 8.04 -1.89 13.51
CA LEU A 6 6.94 -2.85 13.56
C LEU A 6 5.58 -2.14 13.62
N VAL A 7 5.46 -1.12 14.47
CA VAL A 7 4.22 -0.31 14.58
C VAL A 7 3.93 0.40 13.27
N MET A 8 4.91 1.06 12.66
CA MET A 8 4.74 1.78 11.40
C MET A 8 4.34 0.85 10.24
N THR A 9 4.97 -0.32 10.13
CA THR A 9 4.60 -1.30 9.10
C THR A 9 3.21 -1.89 9.39
N GLY A 10 2.86 -2.10 10.66
CA GLY A 10 1.52 -2.52 11.06
C GLY A 10 0.44 -1.50 10.70
N ILE A 11 0.71 -0.21 10.93
CA ILE A 11 -0.17 0.89 10.53
C ILE A 11 -0.34 0.91 9.01
N SER A 12 0.74 0.77 8.24
CA SER A 12 0.64 0.68 6.77
C SER A 12 -0.28 -0.45 6.31
N ILE A 13 -0.15 -1.64 6.89
CA ILE A 13 -1.01 -2.78 6.54
C ILE A 13 -2.47 -2.46 6.89
N ALA A 14 -2.74 -1.90 8.07
CA ALA A 14 -4.09 -1.50 8.46
C ALA A 14 -4.69 -0.47 7.48
N LEU A 15 -3.90 0.54 7.09
CA LEU A 15 -4.33 1.56 6.10
C LEU A 15 -4.62 0.93 4.73
N LEU A 16 -3.80 -0.02 4.27
CA LEU A 16 -4.04 -0.75 3.02
C LEU A 16 -5.35 -1.53 3.06
N VAL A 17 -5.61 -2.23 4.17
CA VAL A 17 -6.83 -3.03 4.34
C VAL A 17 -8.06 -2.12 4.41
N ILE A 18 -7.99 -1.04 5.20
CA ILE A 18 -9.08 -0.04 5.30
C ILE A 18 -9.37 0.57 3.93
N TYR A 19 -8.33 0.98 3.20
CA TYR A 19 -8.48 1.53 1.85
C TYR A 19 -9.13 0.52 0.89
N ALA A 20 -8.64 -0.72 0.87
CA ALA A 20 -9.17 -1.76 -0.01
C ALA A 20 -10.63 -2.10 0.31
N LEU A 21 -10.99 -2.18 1.59
CA LEU A 21 -12.36 -2.41 2.02
C LEU A 21 -13.27 -1.23 1.66
N ASP A 22 -12.81 0.01 1.83
CA ASP A 22 -13.62 1.18 1.50
C ASP A 22 -13.90 1.27 0.00
N VAL A 23 -12.89 1.01 -0.82
CA VAL A 23 -13.04 0.91 -2.28
C VAL A 23 -14.01 -0.22 -2.63
N ALA A 24 -13.85 -1.42 -2.05
CA ALA A 24 -14.75 -2.54 -2.33
C ALA A 24 -16.21 -2.26 -1.92
N VAL A 25 -16.44 -1.59 -0.80
CA VAL A 25 -17.78 -1.18 -0.35
C VAL A 25 -18.36 -0.14 -1.29
N ASN A 26 -17.57 0.84 -1.73
CA ASN A 26 -18.00 1.86 -2.67
C ASN A 26 -18.50 1.26 -4.00
N GLU A 27 -17.82 0.25 -4.53
CA GLU A 27 -18.24 -0.47 -5.74
C GLU A 27 -19.57 -1.21 -5.58
N ILE A 28 -19.88 -1.73 -4.37
CA ILE A 28 -21.08 -2.53 -4.12
C ILE A 28 -22.28 -1.64 -3.72
N ALA A 29 -22.04 -0.62 -2.90
CA ALA A 29 -23.07 0.19 -2.25
C ALA A 29 -23.18 1.61 -2.83
N GLY A 30 -22.33 2.00 -3.78
CA GLY A 30 -22.28 3.34 -4.38
C GLY A 30 -21.52 4.37 -3.53
N GLU A 31 -21.35 4.13 -2.23
CA GLU A 31 -20.58 4.99 -1.33
C GLU A 31 -19.73 4.15 -0.37
N GLY A 32 -18.49 4.58 -0.13
CA GLY A 32 -17.58 3.93 0.82
C GLY A 32 -18.00 4.24 2.26
N PHE A 33 -17.61 3.40 3.21
CA PHE A 33 -17.97 3.64 4.62
C PHE A 33 -17.26 4.87 5.23
N LEU A 34 -16.20 5.36 4.59
CA LEU A 34 -15.52 6.59 4.99
C LEU A 34 -16.19 7.85 4.43
N GLY A 35 -17.12 7.73 3.48
CA GLY A 35 -17.78 8.89 2.86
C GLY A 35 -16.84 9.86 2.14
N SER A 36 -15.63 9.41 1.81
CA SER A 36 -14.58 10.23 1.18
C SER A 36 -14.51 9.97 -0.33
N ASP A 37 -14.21 11.01 -1.11
CA ASP A 37 -13.92 10.90 -2.54
C ASP A 37 -12.69 10.01 -2.84
N HIS A 38 -12.52 9.57 -4.09
CA HIS A 38 -11.44 8.65 -4.47
C HIS A 38 -10.05 9.25 -4.28
N MET A 39 -9.89 10.55 -4.53
CA MET A 39 -8.62 11.24 -4.34
C MET A 39 -8.24 11.38 -2.87
N ALA A 40 -9.17 11.77 -2.00
CA ALA A 40 -8.92 11.91 -0.56
C ALA A 40 -8.48 10.58 0.09
N ARG A 41 -9.13 9.45 -0.23
CA ARG A 41 -8.70 8.13 0.28
C ARG A 41 -7.36 7.67 -0.29
N GLY A 42 -7.07 7.98 -1.56
CA GLY A 42 -5.78 7.68 -2.18
C GLY A 42 -4.62 8.43 -1.50
N ILE A 43 -4.80 9.72 -1.19
CA ILE A 43 -3.80 10.54 -0.52
C ILE A 43 -3.74 10.25 0.98
N GLY A 44 -4.88 10.09 1.64
CA GLY A 44 -4.97 9.92 3.09
C GLY A 44 -4.60 8.51 3.57
N LEU A 45 -4.95 7.48 2.81
CA LEU A 45 -4.70 6.08 3.18
C LEU A 45 -3.63 5.44 2.31
N GLY A 46 -3.75 5.57 0.98
CA GLY A 46 -2.87 4.91 0.01
C GLY A 46 -1.41 5.38 0.06
N MET A 47 -1.17 6.69 0.05
CA MET A 47 0.18 7.25 0.06
C MET A 47 0.96 6.92 1.34
N PRO A 48 0.41 7.14 2.56
CA PRO A 48 1.07 6.72 3.79
C PRO A 48 1.31 5.22 3.85
N ALA A 49 0.35 4.42 3.39
CA ALA A 49 0.49 2.97 3.28
C ALA A 49 1.69 2.53 2.43
N LEU A 50 2.00 3.25 1.34
CA LEU A 50 3.14 2.94 0.47
C LEU A 50 4.48 3.37 1.07
N ILE A 51 4.52 4.52 1.75
CA ILE A 51 5.76 5.15 2.24
C ILE A 51 6.22 4.57 3.60
N LEU A 52 5.29 4.33 4.52
CA LEU A 52 5.59 3.87 5.88
C LEU A 52 6.44 2.57 5.95
N PRO A 53 6.18 1.52 5.13
CA PRO A 53 7.01 0.31 5.08
C PRO A 53 8.46 0.60 4.70
N ILE A 54 8.67 1.50 3.75
CA ILE A 54 10.00 1.90 3.28
C ILE A 54 10.76 2.57 4.41
N ILE A 55 10.16 3.55 5.08
CA ILE A 55 10.77 4.23 6.23
C ILE A 55 11.08 3.21 7.34
N SER A 56 10.14 2.29 7.61
CA SER A 56 10.28 1.26 8.63
C SER A 56 11.50 0.35 8.40
N PHE A 57 11.79 0.02 7.14
CA PHE A 57 12.98 -0.72 6.79
C PHE A 57 14.26 0.08 7.11
N PHE A 58 14.34 1.34 6.70
CA PHE A 58 15.54 2.16 6.87
C PHE A 58 15.85 2.46 8.35
N ILE A 59 14.84 2.80 9.16
CA ILE A 59 15.05 3.08 10.59
C ILE A 59 15.48 1.84 11.37
N SER A 60 15.10 0.64 10.92
CA SER A 60 15.44 -0.61 11.57
C SER A 60 16.64 -1.31 10.92
N LYS A 61 17.32 -0.72 9.93
CA LYS A 61 18.32 -1.39 9.08
C LYS A 61 19.40 -2.16 9.86
N LYS A 62 19.78 -1.69 11.05
CA LYS A 62 20.79 -2.30 11.93
C LYS A 62 20.24 -3.42 12.84
N GLU A 63 18.93 -3.49 13.01
CA GLU A 63 18.26 -4.45 13.90
C GLU A 63 17.78 -5.67 13.09
N LYS A 64 18.14 -6.87 13.55
CA LYS A 64 17.65 -8.13 12.98
C LYS A 64 16.19 -8.35 13.38
N SER A 65 15.33 -8.71 12.42
CA SER A 65 13.94 -9.08 12.70
C SER A 65 13.30 -9.80 11.52
N SER A 66 13.10 -11.11 11.65
CA SER A 66 12.33 -11.89 10.68
C SER A 66 10.87 -11.46 10.63
N LYS A 67 10.30 -11.08 11.80
CA LYS A 67 8.94 -10.56 11.89
C LYS A 67 8.73 -9.32 11.02
N LEU A 68 9.63 -8.34 11.10
CA LEU A 68 9.53 -7.13 10.27
C LEU A 68 9.68 -7.48 8.79
N GLY A 69 10.60 -8.38 8.43
CA GLY A 69 10.77 -8.84 7.05
C GLY A 69 9.50 -9.43 6.45
N ILE A 70 8.79 -10.29 7.19
CA ILE A 70 7.49 -10.84 6.77
C ILE A 70 6.45 -9.72 6.59
N MET A 71 6.36 -8.79 7.55
CA MET A 71 5.39 -7.69 7.47
C MET A 71 5.62 -6.81 6.24
N LEU A 72 6.88 -6.54 5.89
CA LEU A 72 7.23 -5.82 4.67
C LEU A 72 6.78 -6.58 3.42
N ILE A 73 7.03 -7.90 3.35
CA ILE A 73 6.58 -8.71 2.20
C ILE A 73 5.05 -8.65 2.07
N VAL A 74 4.32 -8.83 3.18
CA VAL A 74 2.86 -8.76 3.18
C VAL A 74 2.36 -7.39 2.70
N SER A 75 2.94 -6.31 3.21
CA SER A 75 2.62 -4.95 2.77
C SER A 75 2.89 -4.74 1.28
N GLY A 76 4.06 -5.18 0.78
CA GLY A 76 4.41 -5.07 -0.62
C GLY A 76 3.48 -5.87 -1.55
N VAL A 77 3.08 -7.08 -1.14
CA VAL A 77 2.10 -7.88 -1.89
C VAL A 77 0.73 -7.18 -1.92
N LEU A 78 0.28 -6.63 -0.80
CA LEU A 78 -0.98 -5.87 -0.75
C LEU A 78 -0.96 -4.66 -1.70
N ILE A 79 0.16 -3.93 -1.76
CA ILE A 79 0.32 -2.80 -2.70
C ILE A 79 0.23 -3.27 -4.15
N ILE A 80 0.87 -4.40 -4.49
CA ILE A 80 0.80 -5.00 -5.84
C ILE A 80 -0.63 -5.40 -6.18
N ILE A 81 -1.36 -6.02 -5.23
CA ILE A 81 -2.78 -6.36 -5.41
C ILE A 81 -3.60 -5.10 -5.68
N GLY A 82 -3.35 -4.00 -4.98
CA GLY A 82 -3.98 -2.71 -5.25
C GLY A 82 -3.69 -2.20 -6.67
N GLY A 83 -2.47 -2.40 -7.18
CA GLY A 83 -2.11 -2.10 -8.57
C GLY A 83 -2.86 -2.97 -9.59
N ILE A 84 -3.01 -4.27 -9.31
CA ILE A 84 -3.79 -5.20 -10.14
C ILE A 84 -5.27 -4.82 -10.14
N ALA A 85 -5.82 -4.41 -9.00
CA ALA A 85 -7.22 -4.00 -8.87
C ALA A 85 -7.59 -2.85 -9.84
N LEU A 86 -6.66 -1.94 -10.15
CA LEU A 86 -6.89 -0.87 -11.13
C LEU A 86 -7.18 -1.37 -12.56
N PHE A 87 -6.81 -2.60 -12.90
CA PHE A 87 -7.13 -3.22 -14.19
C PHE A 87 -8.46 -3.97 -14.18
N LEU A 88 -8.96 -4.30 -12.99
CA LEU A 88 -10.18 -5.09 -12.81
C LEU A 88 -11.40 -4.21 -12.51
N LEU A 89 -11.18 -3.05 -11.89
CA LEU A 89 -12.22 -2.09 -11.56
C LEU A 89 -12.35 -1.03 -12.67
N GLU A 90 -13.57 -0.55 -12.88
CA GLU A 90 -13.81 0.56 -13.80
C GLU A 90 -13.06 1.82 -13.33
N PRO A 91 -12.53 2.63 -14.25
CA PRO A 91 -11.87 3.88 -13.87
C PRO A 91 -12.90 4.83 -13.25
N SER A 92 -12.61 5.32 -12.04
CA SER A 92 -13.41 6.37 -11.41
C SER A 92 -13.57 7.58 -12.34
N PRO A 93 -14.67 8.37 -12.25
CA PRO A 93 -14.90 9.54 -13.10
C PRO A 93 -13.70 10.49 -13.13
N GLU A 94 -13.10 10.76 -11.95
CA GLU A 94 -11.89 11.57 -11.78
C GLU A 94 -10.68 11.00 -12.54
N ALA A 95 -10.55 9.67 -12.60
CA ALA A 95 -9.47 9.03 -13.34
C ALA A 95 -9.65 9.11 -14.86
N GLN A 96 -10.90 9.20 -15.33
CA GLN A 96 -11.23 9.45 -16.72
C GLN A 96 -10.90 10.89 -17.09
N GLU A 97 -11.24 11.85 -16.23
CA GLU A 97 -10.93 13.28 -16.41
C GLU A 97 -9.43 13.57 -16.39
N ALA A 98 -8.66 12.86 -15.56
CA ALA A 98 -7.22 13.03 -15.45
C ALA A 98 -6.45 12.61 -16.72
N GLY A 99 -7.09 11.92 -17.67
CA GLY A 99 -6.48 11.50 -18.95
C GLY A 99 -5.29 10.55 -18.81
N ARG A 100 -5.00 10.06 -17.60
CA ARG A 100 -3.88 9.13 -17.34
C ARG A 100 -4.27 7.72 -17.73
N SER A 101 -3.38 7.05 -18.45
CA SER A 101 -3.57 5.64 -18.78
C SER A 101 -3.59 4.77 -17.51
N ILE A 102 -4.22 3.60 -17.59
CA ILE A 102 -4.22 2.62 -16.48
C ILE A 102 -2.79 2.28 -16.04
N MET A 103 -1.86 2.20 -17.01
CA MET A 103 -0.45 1.92 -16.75
C MET A 103 0.21 3.01 -15.91
N GLU A 104 -0.06 4.29 -16.19
CA GLU A 104 0.49 5.41 -15.41
C GLU A 104 -0.02 5.45 -13.98
N ARG A 105 -1.25 4.95 -13.74
CA ARG A 105 -1.84 4.85 -12.40
C ARG A 105 -1.29 3.65 -11.63
N ALA A 106 -1.08 2.52 -12.30
CA ALA A 106 -0.60 1.30 -11.68
C ALA A 106 0.92 1.25 -11.49
N ALA A 107 1.70 1.92 -12.35
CA ALA A 107 3.16 1.98 -12.28
C ALA A 107 3.72 2.32 -10.88
N PRO A 108 3.26 3.37 -10.18
CA PRO A 108 3.78 3.68 -8.83
C PRO A 108 3.45 2.58 -7.80
N LEU A 109 2.31 1.91 -7.92
CA LEU A 109 1.93 0.79 -7.03
C LEU A 109 2.83 -0.42 -7.29
N PHE A 110 3.08 -0.79 -8.55
CA PHE A 110 4.01 -1.87 -8.85
C PHE A 110 5.44 -1.55 -8.41
N ALA A 111 5.93 -0.34 -8.73
CA ALA A 111 7.27 0.08 -8.33
C ALA A 111 7.44 0.07 -6.79
N GLY A 112 6.49 0.67 -6.07
CA GLY A 112 6.49 0.70 -4.61
C GLY A 112 6.33 -0.70 -4.00
N GLY A 113 5.41 -1.50 -4.50
CA GLY A 113 5.15 -2.85 -4.03
C GLY A 113 6.34 -3.78 -4.23
N ILE A 114 6.93 -3.81 -5.43
CA ILE A 114 8.14 -4.60 -5.73
C ILE A 114 9.30 -4.17 -4.84
N LEU A 115 9.50 -2.85 -4.68
CA LEU A 115 10.53 -2.32 -3.79
C LEU A 115 10.32 -2.81 -2.35
N VAL A 116 9.11 -2.69 -1.81
CA VAL A 116 8.81 -3.09 -0.43
C VAL A 116 8.97 -4.61 -0.24
N VAL A 117 8.55 -5.43 -1.21
CA VAL A 117 8.81 -6.89 -1.19
C VAL A 117 10.31 -7.17 -1.16
N ALA A 118 11.09 -6.52 -2.03
CA ALA A 118 12.55 -6.70 -2.09
C ALA A 118 13.22 -6.30 -0.77
N LEU A 119 12.80 -5.18 -0.17
CA LEU A 119 13.28 -4.75 1.15
C LEU A 119 12.93 -5.78 2.24
N GLY A 120 11.73 -6.35 2.21
CA GLY A 120 11.32 -7.43 3.10
C GLY A 120 12.18 -8.69 2.97
N ALA A 121 12.44 -9.13 1.73
CA ALA A 121 13.33 -10.26 1.45
C ALA A 121 14.78 -10.00 1.91
N ILE A 122 15.30 -8.79 1.69
CA ILE A 122 16.62 -8.37 2.19
C ILE A 122 16.64 -8.42 3.73
N LYS A 123 15.58 -7.97 4.38
CA LYS A 123 15.46 -7.98 5.85
C LYS A 123 15.48 -9.40 6.39
N LEU A 124 14.75 -10.32 5.77
CA LEU A 124 14.72 -11.73 6.16
C LEU A 124 16.09 -12.39 6.04
N LYS A 125 16.78 -12.19 4.92
CA LYS A 125 18.10 -12.79 4.69
C LYS A 125 19.17 -12.31 5.67
N LYS A 126 19.03 -11.09 6.20
CA LYS A 126 19.96 -10.49 7.17
C LYS A 126 19.59 -10.76 8.62
N SER A 127 18.41 -11.34 8.87
CA SER A 127 17.90 -11.54 10.22
C SER A 127 18.54 -12.71 10.96
#